data_AF-A0AAV0TE18-F1
#
_entry.id   AF-A0AAV0TE18-F1
#
_cell.length_a   1.000
_cell.length_b   1.000
_cell.length_c   1.000
_cell.angle_alpha   90.00
_cell.angle_beta   90.00
_cell.angle_gamma   90.00
#
_symmetry.space_group_name_H-M   'P 1'
#
loop_
_entity.id
_entity.type
_entity.pdbx_description
1 polymer ?
#
loop_
_entity_poly.entity_id
_entity_poly.type
_entity_poly.pdbx_seq_one_letter_code
_entity_poly.pdbx_strand_id
1 'polypeptide(L)'
;MSLQVLSKKLASRAVTPTLARAVSTENYSSRQEALGRPISPNVTIYKFPVSAISSIANRFSAVGMSFAFVGGSALGFVGADVPGLIYMAQDTIPFFAPASKLLVAFPASYHVLCAVRHSLWTYKPELINNVEGPSSSYAVFAAAGVISLGAAAYTIKSP
;
A
#
# COMPACT_ATOMS: atom_id res chain seq x y z
N MET A 1 -40.34 36.23 -38.29
CA MET A 1 -39.52 35.09 -37.84
C MET A 1 -40.41 33.85 -37.80
N SER A 2 -40.11 32.85 -38.63
CA SER A 2 -40.96 31.66 -38.83
C SER A 2 -41.01 30.75 -37.59
N LEU A 3 -42.22 30.33 -37.20
CA LEU A 3 -42.51 29.40 -36.10
C LEU A 3 -41.72 28.08 -36.17
N GLN A 4 -41.20 27.73 -37.35
CA GLN A 4 -40.39 26.53 -37.59
C GLN A 4 -39.00 26.61 -36.93
N VAL A 5 -38.48 27.81 -36.64
CA VAL A 5 -37.16 27.99 -36.00
C VAL A 5 -37.23 27.76 -34.49
N LEU A 6 -38.39 28.00 -33.87
CA LEU A 6 -38.61 27.81 -32.43
C LEU A 6 -38.74 26.33 -32.06
N SER A 7 -39.39 25.54 -32.92
CA SER A 7 -39.60 24.08 -32.71
C SER A 7 -38.30 23.28 -32.72
N LYS A 8 -37.32 23.63 -33.58
CA LYS A 8 -36.03 22.92 -33.65
C LYS A 8 -35.13 23.14 -32.44
N LYS A 9 -35.32 24.20 -31.65
CA LYS A 9 -34.52 24.46 -30.44
C LYS A 9 -34.98 23.69 -29.21
N LEU A 10 -36.19 23.14 -29.20
CA LEU A 10 -36.75 22.40 -28.06
C LEU A 10 -36.51 20.89 -28.13
N ALA A 11 -36.09 20.36 -29.29
CA ALA A 11 -36.07 18.91 -29.54
C ALA A 11 -34.74 18.18 -29.26
N SER A 12 -33.67 18.83 -28.76
CA SER A 12 -32.35 18.15 -28.65
C SER A 12 -31.64 18.18 -27.30
N ARG A 13 -32.28 18.62 -26.21
CA ARG A 13 -31.72 18.35 -24.87
C ARG A 13 -32.32 17.07 -24.31
N ALA A 14 -31.69 15.94 -24.67
CA ALA A 14 -31.91 14.65 -24.02
C ALA A 14 -31.58 14.75 -22.53
N VAL A 15 -32.57 15.15 -21.73
CA VAL A 15 -32.57 15.05 -20.25
C VAL A 15 -33.02 13.65 -19.80
N THR A 16 -33.44 12.81 -20.75
CA THR A 16 -33.91 11.43 -20.56
C THR A 16 -32.93 10.46 -19.86
N PRO A 17 -31.58 10.51 -20.02
CA PRO A 17 -30.72 9.48 -19.43
C PRO A 17 -30.64 9.57 -17.90
N THR A 18 -30.95 10.73 -17.31
CA THR A 18 -30.81 10.94 -15.86
C THR A 18 -31.94 10.27 -15.07
N LEU A 19 -33.17 10.33 -15.57
CA LEU A 19 -34.32 9.72 -14.89
C LEU A 19 -34.29 8.19 -14.99
N ALA A 20 -33.98 7.65 -16.18
CA ALA A 20 -33.79 6.20 -16.37
C ALA A 20 -32.63 5.65 -15.51
N ARG A 21 -31.57 6.45 -15.29
CA ARG A 21 -30.44 6.10 -14.42
C ARG A 21 -30.78 6.18 -12.92
N ALA A 22 -31.71 7.03 -12.52
CA ALA A 22 -32.19 7.10 -11.13
C ALA A 22 -33.13 5.93 -10.77
N VAL A 23 -33.77 5.32 -11.79
CA VAL A 23 -34.72 4.20 -11.62
C VAL A 23 -34.09 2.83 -11.88
N SER A 24 -32.90 2.77 -12.48
CA SER A 24 -32.21 1.49 -12.72
C SER A 24 -31.76 0.85 -11.40
N THR A 25 -32.16 -0.40 -11.17
CA THR A 25 -31.71 -1.22 -10.03
C THR A 25 -30.28 -1.75 -10.22
N GLU A 26 -29.77 -1.80 -11.45
CA GLU A 26 -28.42 -2.25 -11.72
C GLU A 26 -27.37 -1.23 -11.26
N ASN A 27 -26.31 -1.71 -10.60
CA ASN A 27 -25.20 -0.85 -10.21
C ASN A 27 -24.35 -0.44 -11.44
N TYR A 28 -23.52 0.60 -11.30
CA TYR A 28 -22.71 1.12 -12.41
C TYR A 28 -21.80 0.06 -13.04
N SER A 29 -21.17 -0.79 -12.21
CA SER A 29 -20.19 -1.79 -12.63
C SER A 29 -20.83 -2.87 -13.51
N SER A 30 -21.95 -3.45 -13.06
CA SER A 30 -22.70 -4.47 -13.81
C SER A 30 -23.14 -3.96 -15.18
N ARG A 31 -23.56 -2.68 -15.26
CA ARG A 31 -23.88 -2.06 -16.55
C ARG A 31 -22.67 -1.87 -17.46
N GLN A 32 -21.51 -1.48 -16.92
CA GLN A 32 -20.29 -1.33 -17.75
C GLN A 32 -19.77 -2.68 -18.24
N GLU A 33 -19.87 -3.71 -17.40
CA GLU A 33 -19.55 -5.10 -17.74
C GLU A 33 -20.47 -5.62 -18.86
N ALA A 34 -21.78 -5.41 -18.75
CA ALA A 34 -22.74 -5.78 -19.79
C ALA A 34 -22.49 -5.07 -21.14
N LEU A 35 -21.90 -3.87 -21.11
CA LEU A 35 -21.52 -3.13 -22.31
C LEU A 35 -20.19 -3.60 -22.93
N GLY A 36 -19.49 -4.57 -22.32
CA GLY A 36 -18.22 -5.10 -22.82
C GLY A 36 -17.11 -4.03 -22.90
N ARG A 37 -17.21 -2.96 -22.11
CA ARG A 37 -16.25 -1.85 -22.18
C ARG A 37 -14.94 -2.24 -21.50
N PRO A 38 -13.78 -2.10 -22.16
CA PRO A 38 -12.50 -2.38 -21.54
C PRO A 38 -12.19 -1.34 -20.44
N ILE A 39 -11.48 -1.79 -19.40
CA ILE A 39 -10.94 -0.91 -18.36
C ILE A 39 -9.68 -0.25 -18.91
N SER A 40 -9.58 1.09 -18.81
CA SER A 40 -8.38 1.81 -19.23
C SER A 40 -7.14 1.34 -18.44
N PRO A 41 -5.95 1.26 -19.07
CA PRO A 41 -4.71 0.93 -18.37
C PRO A 41 -4.49 1.87 -17.17
N ASN A 42 -3.97 1.35 -16.06
CA ASN A 42 -3.81 2.09 -14.80
C ASN A 42 -2.39 1.94 -14.23
N VAL A 43 -2.15 0.97 -13.35
CA VAL A 43 -0.87 0.66 -12.71
C VAL A 43 0.25 0.47 -13.75
N THR A 44 -0.08 -0.07 -14.93
CA THR A 44 0.88 -0.33 -16.02
C THR A 44 1.39 0.93 -16.72
N ILE A 45 0.67 2.05 -16.63
CA ILE A 45 1.03 3.32 -17.29
C ILE A 45 1.24 4.48 -16.30
N TYR A 46 0.99 4.25 -15.01
CA TYR A 46 1.06 5.30 -13.99
C TYR A 46 2.51 5.63 -13.63
N LYS A 47 2.89 6.90 -13.71
CA LYS A 47 4.21 7.37 -13.24
C LYS A 47 4.18 7.48 -11.72
N PHE A 48 4.71 6.47 -11.03
CA PHE A 48 4.69 6.41 -9.57
C PHE A 48 5.52 7.54 -8.92
N PRO A 49 4.89 8.46 -8.15
CA PRO A 49 5.64 9.33 -7.25
C PRO A 49 6.17 8.53 -6.05
N VAL A 50 7.22 9.01 -5.39
CA VAL A 50 7.80 8.35 -4.21
C VAL A 50 6.77 8.13 -3.09
N SER A 51 5.79 9.02 -2.93
CA SER A 51 4.70 8.85 -1.96
C SER A 51 3.83 7.63 -2.25
N ALA A 52 3.58 7.32 -3.53
CA ALA A 52 2.83 6.12 -3.93
C ALA A 52 3.67 4.85 -3.67
N ILE A 53 4.96 4.88 -3.99
CA ILE A 53 5.89 3.79 -3.65
C ILE A 53 5.95 3.57 -2.14
N SER A 54 5.99 4.65 -1.35
CA SER A 54 5.96 4.59 0.11
C SER A 54 4.68 3.94 0.63
N SER A 55 3.53 4.26 0.02
CA SER A 55 2.24 3.66 0.35
C SER A 55 2.20 2.16 0.04
N ILE A 56 2.76 1.75 -1.10
CA ILE A 56 2.87 0.33 -1.49
C ILE A 56 3.79 -0.41 -0.52
N ALA A 57 4.98 0.13 -0.23
CA ALA A 57 5.91 -0.44 0.73
C ALA A 57 5.30 -0.59 2.13
N ASN A 58 4.44 0.35 2.56
CA ASN A 58 3.76 0.24 3.87
C ASN A 58 2.83 -0.98 3.92
N ARG A 59 2.12 -1.27 2.82
CA ARG A 59 1.27 -2.47 2.72
C ARG A 59 2.11 -3.75 2.72
N PHE A 60 3.20 -3.79 1.94
CA PHE A 60 4.08 -4.96 1.92
C PHE A 60 4.77 -5.22 3.25
N SER A 61 5.21 -4.17 3.96
CA SER A 61 5.77 -4.32 5.31
C SER A 61 4.76 -4.90 6.29
N ALA A 62 3.49 -4.46 6.23
CA ALA A 62 2.41 -5.01 7.04
C ALA A 62 2.18 -6.50 6.75
N VAL A 63 2.00 -6.84 5.46
CA VAL A 63 1.76 -8.22 5.02
C VAL A 63 2.92 -9.13 5.42
N GLY A 64 4.16 -8.70 5.20
CA GLY A 64 5.36 -9.45 5.58
C GLY A 64 5.42 -9.72 7.08
N MET A 65 5.15 -8.72 7.91
CA MET A 65 5.09 -8.91 9.37
C MET A 65 3.93 -9.82 9.78
N SER A 66 2.74 -9.68 9.18
CA SER A 66 1.61 -10.57 9.46
C SER A 66 1.96 -12.03 9.16
N PHE A 67 2.59 -12.31 8.02
CA PHE A 67 3.07 -13.66 7.70
C PHE A 67 4.14 -14.14 8.67
N ALA A 68 5.07 -13.28 9.09
CA ALA A 68 6.09 -13.65 10.07
C ALA A 68 5.47 -14.06 11.42
N PHE A 69 4.53 -13.27 11.94
CA PHE A 69 3.84 -13.59 13.20
C PHE A 69 2.97 -14.84 13.06
N VAL A 70 2.10 -14.91 12.05
CA VAL A 70 1.21 -16.06 11.85
C VAL A 70 2.01 -17.34 11.60
N GLY A 71 3.04 -17.28 10.76
CA GLY A 71 3.90 -18.42 10.46
C GLY A 71 4.71 -18.88 11.66
N GLY A 72 5.36 -17.97 12.39
CA GLY A 72 6.10 -18.29 13.60
C GLY A 72 5.20 -18.88 14.69
N SER A 73 4.02 -18.31 14.91
CA SER A 73 3.04 -18.84 15.86
C SER A 73 2.50 -20.20 15.43
N ALA A 74 2.24 -20.42 14.14
CA ALA A 74 1.77 -21.70 13.64
C ALA A 74 2.84 -22.80 13.82
N LEU A 75 4.12 -22.49 13.56
CA LEU A 75 5.23 -23.41 13.82
C LEU A 75 5.33 -23.77 15.31
N GLY A 76 5.26 -22.78 16.20
CA GLY A 76 5.24 -23.02 17.64
C GLY A 76 4.04 -23.85 18.07
N PHE A 77 2.87 -23.62 17.49
CA PHE A 77 1.64 -24.36 17.80
C PHE A 77 1.72 -25.85 17.44
N VAL A 78 2.43 -26.22 16.37
CA VAL A 78 2.65 -27.63 15.99
C VAL A 78 3.86 -28.27 16.70
N GLY A 79 4.45 -27.57 17.67
CA GLY A 79 5.55 -28.09 18.49
C GLY A 79 6.95 -27.85 17.95
N ALA A 80 7.13 -26.98 16.95
CA ALA A 80 8.46 -26.63 16.47
C ALA A 80 9.20 -25.71 17.46
N ASP A 81 10.48 -25.99 17.70
CA ASP A 81 11.39 -25.09 18.43
C ASP A 81 11.88 -23.96 17.51
N VAL A 82 11.07 -22.91 17.38
CA VAL A 82 11.38 -21.75 16.53
C VAL A 82 12.73 -21.09 16.90
N PRO A 83 13.05 -20.85 18.20
CA PRO A 83 14.39 -20.40 18.59
C PRO A 83 15.51 -21.35 18.13
N GLY A 84 15.36 -22.66 18.35
CA GLY A 84 16.35 -23.65 17.92
C GLY A 84 16.59 -23.63 16.41
N LEU A 85 15.53 -23.50 15.61
CA LEU A 85 15.63 -23.37 14.15
C LEU A 85 16.40 -22.10 13.72
N ILE A 86 16.21 -20.99 14.43
CA ILE A 86 16.94 -19.73 14.17
C ILE A 86 18.43 -19.89 14.49
N TYR A 87 18.78 -20.51 15.62
CA TYR A 87 20.18 -20.75 15.98
C TYR A 87 20.86 -21.71 14.99
N MET A 88 20.19 -22.80 14.62
CA MET A 88 20.69 -23.70 13.58
C MET A 88 20.92 -22.97 12.25
N ALA A 89 20.02 -22.07 11.85
CA ALA A 89 20.20 -21.27 10.65
C ALA A 89 21.38 -20.29 10.76
N GLN A 90 21.63 -19.72 11.95
CA GLN A 90 22.80 -18.86 12.19
C GLN A 90 24.12 -19.62 12.02
N ASP A 91 24.17 -20.89 12.43
CA ASP A 91 25.37 -21.71 12.35
C ASP A 91 25.61 -22.30 10.95
N THR A 92 24.54 -22.60 10.21
CA THR A 92 24.62 -23.35 8.95
C THR A 92 24.59 -22.48 7.70
N ILE A 93 23.97 -21.29 7.76
CA ILE A 93 23.78 -20.42 6.60
C ILE A 93 24.71 -19.21 6.74
N PRO A 94 25.71 -19.06 5.85
CA PRO A 94 26.59 -17.90 5.85
C PRO A 94 25.80 -16.59 5.77
N PHE A 95 26.20 -15.60 6.57
CA PHE A 95 25.55 -14.28 6.65
C PHE A 95 24.07 -14.29 7.09
N PHE A 96 23.55 -15.40 7.60
CA PHE A 96 22.15 -15.46 8.03
C PHE A 96 21.83 -14.42 9.11
N ALA A 97 22.68 -14.27 10.12
CA ALA A 97 22.44 -13.33 11.21
C ALA A 97 22.28 -11.87 10.74
N PRO A 98 23.22 -11.25 9.99
CA PRO A 98 23.01 -9.89 9.49
C PRO A 98 21.87 -9.78 8.48
N ALA A 99 21.69 -10.76 7.60
CA ALA A 99 20.63 -10.72 6.58
C ALA A 99 19.22 -10.81 7.19
N SER A 100 19.00 -11.75 8.12
CA SER A 100 17.71 -11.92 8.82
C SER A 100 17.38 -10.68 9.66
N LYS A 101 18.36 -10.08 10.35
CA LYS A 101 18.17 -8.82 11.08
C LYS A 101 17.74 -7.68 10.15
N LEU A 102 18.35 -7.53 8.99
CA LEU A 102 17.94 -6.54 8.00
C LEU A 102 16.50 -6.79 7.50
N LEU A 103 16.19 -8.05 7.17
CA LEU A 103 14.89 -8.48 6.65
C LEU A 103 13.75 -8.24 7.65
N VAL A 104 14.03 -8.36 8.96
CA VAL A 104 13.03 -8.13 10.02
C VAL A 104 12.98 -6.66 10.43
N ALA A 105 14.15 -6.02 10.64
CA ALA A 105 14.23 -4.66 11.15
C ALA A 105 13.67 -3.63 10.16
N PHE A 106 13.87 -3.83 8.85
CA PHE A 106 13.37 -2.89 7.84
C PHE A 106 11.85 -2.78 7.81
N PRO A 107 11.07 -3.87 7.57
CA PRO A 107 9.62 -3.76 7.56
C PRO A 107 9.06 -3.30 8.90
N ALA A 108 9.65 -3.72 10.03
CA ALA A 108 9.21 -3.28 11.36
C ALA A 108 9.40 -1.77 11.56
N SER A 109 10.63 -1.27 11.38
CA SER A 109 10.92 0.15 11.55
C SER A 109 10.18 1.02 10.54
N TYR A 110 10.15 0.62 9.27
CA TYR A 110 9.46 1.34 8.21
C TYR A 110 7.95 1.46 8.47
N HIS A 111 7.30 0.37 8.89
CA HIS A 111 5.86 0.36 9.15
C HIS A 111 5.50 1.24 10.36
N VAL A 112 6.29 1.19 11.43
CA VAL A 112 6.10 2.04 12.61
C VAL A 112 6.31 3.52 12.28
N LEU A 113 7.37 3.87 11.55
CA LEU A 113 7.61 5.24 11.09
C LEU A 113 6.49 5.74 10.16
N CYS A 114 6.00 4.87 9.27
CA CYS A 114 4.81 5.17 8.47
C CYS A 114 3.58 5.37 9.35
N ALA A 115 3.36 4.58 10.39
CA ALA A 115 2.23 4.75 11.30
C ALA A 115 2.28 6.12 11.98
N VAL A 116 3.44 6.54 12.49
CA VAL A 116 3.65 7.89 13.04
C VAL A 116 3.31 8.97 12.02
N ARG A 117 3.79 8.83 10.78
CA ARG A 117 3.47 9.78 9.70
C ARG A 117 1.96 9.83 9.39
N HIS A 118 1.29 8.68 9.30
CA HIS A 118 -0.15 8.65 9.03
C HIS A 118 -0.96 9.24 10.20
N SER A 119 -0.56 8.98 11.44
CA SER A 119 -1.17 9.63 12.61
C SER A 119 -0.98 11.15 12.54
N LEU A 120 0.23 11.62 12.20
CA LEU A 120 0.48 13.04 12.02
C LEU A 120 -0.40 13.64 10.90
N TRP A 121 -0.56 12.95 9.78
CA TRP A 121 -1.47 13.36 8.70
C TRP A 121 -2.93 13.40 9.12
N THR A 122 -3.36 12.56 10.08
CA THR A 122 -4.71 12.66 10.67
C THR A 122 -4.88 13.98 11.45
N TYR A 123 -3.86 14.39 12.22
CA TYR A 123 -3.93 15.63 13.02
C TYR A 123 -3.60 16.89 12.22
N LYS A 124 -2.80 16.76 11.17
CA LYS A 124 -2.28 17.85 10.32
C LYS A 124 -2.44 17.49 8.83
N PRO A 125 -3.67 17.46 8.30
CA PRO A 125 -3.94 17.07 6.92
C PRO A 125 -3.29 18.01 5.89
N GLU A 126 -2.94 19.23 6.27
CA GLU A 126 -2.22 20.19 5.42
C GLU A 126 -0.84 19.67 4.96
N LEU A 127 -0.26 18.71 5.68
CA LEU A 127 1.00 18.05 5.31
C LEU A 127 0.85 17.04 4.17
N ILE A 128 -0.37 16.74 3.73
CA ILE A 128 -0.65 15.87 2.59
C ILE A 128 -0.63 16.69 1.31
N ASN A 129 0.56 17.04 0.85
CA ASN A 129 0.73 17.78 -0.40
C ASN A 129 2.03 17.37 -1.13
N ASN A 130 2.28 17.98 -2.30
CA ASN A 130 3.37 17.59 -3.20
C ASN A 130 4.76 18.04 -2.75
N VAL A 131 4.88 18.82 -1.69
CA VAL A 131 6.15 19.26 -1.11
C VAL A 131 6.51 18.36 0.09
N GLU A 132 5.64 18.30 1.09
CA GLU A 132 5.89 17.54 2.33
C GLU A 132 5.67 16.03 2.15
N GLY A 133 4.76 15.61 1.27
CA GLY A 133 4.49 14.20 1.02
C GLY A 133 5.71 13.44 0.50
N PRO A 134 6.37 13.90 -0.58
CA PRO A 134 7.61 13.29 -1.05
C PRO A 134 8.75 13.38 -0.04
N SER A 135 8.94 14.54 0.61
CA SER A 135 10.01 14.77 1.60
C SER A 135 9.90 13.79 2.79
N SER A 136 8.72 13.71 3.39
CA SER A 136 8.45 12.75 4.48
C SER A 136 8.57 11.29 4.03
N SER A 137 8.34 10.98 2.76
CA SER A 137 8.56 9.63 2.22
C SER A 137 10.04 9.26 2.19
N TYR A 138 10.90 10.15 1.71
CA TYR A 138 12.34 9.94 1.75
C TYR A 138 12.86 9.82 3.18
N ALA A 139 12.39 10.69 4.08
CA ALA A 139 12.78 10.67 5.49
C ALA A 139 12.47 9.32 6.15
N VAL A 140 11.26 8.76 5.92
CA VAL A 140 10.87 7.46 6.47
C VAL A 140 11.70 6.32 5.89
N PHE A 141 11.95 6.31 4.58
CA PHE A 141 12.83 5.29 3.97
C PHE A 141 14.26 5.36 4.52
N ALA A 142 14.83 6.56 4.63
CA ALA A 142 16.18 6.75 5.13
C ALA A 142 16.29 6.34 6.61
N ALA A 143 15.35 6.78 7.45
CA ALA A 143 15.34 6.43 8.87
C ALA A 143 15.19 4.92 9.08
N ALA A 144 14.26 4.27 8.37
CA ALA A 144 14.12 2.81 8.41
C ALA A 144 15.39 2.10 7.94
N GLY A 145 16.02 2.58 6.87
CA GLY A 145 17.29 2.05 6.38
C GLY A 145 18.40 2.13 7.43
N VAL A 146 18.59 3.29 8.05
CA VAL A 146 19.60 3.48 9.11
C VAL A 146 19.34 2.56 10.31
N ILE A 147 18.09 2.47 10.78
CA ILE A 147 17.71 1.57 11.90
C ILE A 147 18.05 0.12 11.54
N SER A 148 17.74 -0.29 10.31
CA SER A 148 17.95 -1.67 9.86
C SER A 148 19.41 -2.03 9.67
N LEU A 149 20.20 -1.10 9.15
CA LEU A 149 21.66 -1.25 9.06
C LEU A 149 22.30 -1.32 10.44
N GLY A 150 21.85 -0.48 11.38
CA GLY A 150 22.27 -0.56 12.78
C GLY A 150 21.94 -1.91 13.41
N ALA A 151 20.72 -2.42 13.18
CA ALA A 151 20.31 -3.74 13.65
C ALA A 151 21.17 -4.86 13.05
N ALA A 152 21.46 -4.83 11.76
CA ALA A 152 22.28 -5.85 11.11
C ALA A 152 23.75 -5.82 11.53
N ALA A 153 24.30 -4.62 11.79
CA ALA A 153 25.67 -4.45 12.24
C ALA A 153 25.87 -4.83 13.73
N TYR A 154 24.80 -4.83 14.52
CA TYR A 154 24.87 -5.15 15.93
C TYR A 154 24.87 -6.67 16.17
N THR A 155 25.96 -7.19 16.73
CA THR A 155 26.08 -8.60 17.13
C THR A 155 25.79 -8.73 18.62
N ILE A 156 24.73 -9.45 18.97
CA ILE A 156 24.47 -9.88 20.34
C ILE A 156 25.37 -11.09 20.59
N LYS A 157 26.12 -11.10 21.70
CA LYS A 157 26.86 -12.30 22.12
C LYS A 157 25.85 -13.42 22.37
N SER A 158 26.07 -14.58 21.75
CA SER A 158 25.31 -15.78 22.08
C SER A 158 25.45 -16.08 23.58
N PRO A 159 24.35 -16.41 24.29
CA PRO A 159 24.40 -16.86 25.68
C PRO A 159 25.15 -18.18 25.83
#